data_AF-A0A956I134-F1
#
_entry.id   AF-A0A956I134-F1
#
_cell.length_a   1.000
_cell.length_b   1.000
_cell.length_c   1.000
_cell.angle_alpha   90.00
_cell.angle_beta   90.00
_cell.angle_gamma   90.00
#
_symmetry.space_group_name_H-M   'P 1'
#
loop_
_entity.id
_entity.type
_entity.pdbx_description
1 polymer ?
#
loop_
_entity_poly.entity_id
_entity_poly.type
_entity_poly.pdbx_seq_one_letter_code
_entity_poly.pdbx_strand_id
1 'polypeptide(L)'
;DAGTDAGACAYLDLDLWISDCGSGHAYVRRWTDTGSAGCPDYYTVGSARYATLADALSMNGCDPDCLRAAAMSVTLLRCGVRTGYITYRDPEMDCDELLETPDGLYGSVAEWNTAHPCP
;
A
#
# COMPACT_ATOMS: atom_id res chain seq x y z
N ASP A 1 9.16 8.17 -0.65
CA ASP A 1 10.48 8.38 -1.29
C ASP A 1 10.27 9.20 -2.56
N ALA A 2 10.89 10.37 -2.72
CA ALA A 2 10.79 11.12 -3.97
C ALA A 2 11.81 10.57 -4.98
N GLY A 3 11.33 9.97 -6.07
CA GLY A 3 12.18 9.51 -7.17
C GLY A 3 12.29 10.60 -8.24
N THR A 4 13.45 11.24 -8.37
CA THR A 4 13.74 12.06 -9.54
C THR A 4 14.14 11.15 -10.68
N ASP A 5 13.25 10.91 -11.64
CA ASP A 5 13.68 10.56 -12.99
C ASP A 5 14.59 11.69 -13.50
N ALA A 6 15.55 11.37 -14.37
CA ALA A 6 16.60 12.28 -14.82
C ALA A 6 16.12 13.45 -15.73
N GLY A 7 14.99 14.07 -15.43
CA GLY A 7 14.37 15.22 -16.09
C GLY A 7 13.49 16.00 -15.11
N ALA A 8 12.97 17.15 -15.55
CA ALA A 8 12.32 18.20 -14.73
C ALA A 8 11.06 17.80 -13.89
N CYS A 9 10.71 16.52 -13.82
CA CYS A 9 9.55 16.03 -13.08
C CYS A 9 9.89 15.84 -11.59
N ALA A 10 8.97 16.19 -10.70
CA ALA A 10 9.12 15.98 -9.27
C ALA A 10 7.91 15.19 -8.75
N TYR A 11 8.08 13.89 -8.52
CA TYR A 11 6.96 13.02 -8.16
C TYR A 11 6.80 12.85 -6.64
N LEU A 12 5.54 12.81 -6.20
CA LEU A 12 5.14 12.33 -4.88
C LEU A 12 4.17 11.16 -5.03
N ASP A 13 4.25 10.20 -4.11
CA ASP A 13 3.28 9.11 -3.98
C ASP A 13 2.06 9.59 -3.18
N LEU A 14 1.09 10.17 -3.89
CA LEU A 14 -0.10 10.74 -3.26
C LEU A 14 -1.16 9.69 -2.92
N ASP A 15 -1.21 8.60 -3.68
CA ASP A 15 -2.14 7.50 -3.42
C ASP A 15 -1.36 6.18 -3.23
N LEU A 16 -1.71 5.45 -2.17
CA LEU A 16 -1.17 4.14 -1.81
C LEU A 16 -2.32 3.20 -1.50
N TRP A 17 -2.34 2.06 -2.18
CA TRP A 17 -3.27 0.97 -1.93
C TRP A 17 -2.55 -0.34 -1.67
N ILE A 18 -3.24 -1.28 -1.04
CA ILE A 18 -2.87 -2.69 -0.99
C ILE A 18 -3.91 -3.50 -1.76
N SER A 19 -3.45 -4.32 -2.70
CA SER A 19 -4.28 -5.21 -3.51
C SER A 19 -3.80 -6.65 -3.42
N ASP A 20 -4.70 -7.59 -3.70
CA ASP A 20 -4.43 -9.02 -3.74
C ASP A 20 -3.96 -9.39 -5.13
N CYS A 21 -2.69 -9.75 -5.26
CA CYS A 21 -2.05 -10.08 -6.53
C CYS A 21 -1.65 -11.55 -6.61
N GLY A 22 -1.26 -12.01 -7.80
CA GLY A 22 -0.91 -13.41 -8.02
C GLY A 22 0.22 -13.96 -7.12
N SER A 23 1.04 -13.08 -6.55
CA SER A 23 2.12 -13.42 -5.60
C SER A 23 1.79 -13.13 -4.14
N GLY A 24 0.55 -12.78 -3.81
CA GLY A 24 0.11 -12.30 -2.49
C GLY A 24 -0.20 -10.79 -2.50
N HIS A 25 -0.27 -10.18 -1.32
CA HIS A 25 -0.54 -8.75 -1.19
C HIS A 25 0.60 -7.90 -1.77
N ALA A 26 0.25 -6.86 -2.52
CA ALA A 26 1.21 -5.89 -3.05
C ALA A 26 0.74 -4.46 -2.86
N TYR A 27 1.70 -3.56 -2.66
CA TYR A 27 1.42 -2.13 -2.69
C TYR A 27 1.30 -1.66 -4.13
N VAL A 28 0.22 -0.95 -4.40
CA VAL A 28 0.00 -0.19 -5.63
C VAL A 28 0.13 1.28 -5.29
N ARG A 29 1.06 1.98 -5.91
CA ARG A 29 1.29 3.42 -5.68
C ARG A 29 0.97 4.21 -6.92
N ARG A 30 0.35 5.37 -6.76
CA ARG A 30 0.27 6.40 -7.80
C ARG A 30 1.27 7.49 -7.50
N TRP A 31 2.07 7.81 -8.50
CA TRP A 31 3.06 8.87 -8.49
C TRP A 31 2.55 10.03 -9.33
N THR A 32 2.37 11.17 -8.69
CA THR A 32 1.85 12.38 -9.32
C THR A 32 2.92 13.45 -9.36
N ASP A 33 3.06 14.11 -10.51
CA ASP A 33 3.97 15.25 -10.63
C ASP A 33 3.46 16.40 -9.77
N THR A 34 4.36 16.92 -8.96
CA THR A 34 4.14 18.06 -8.07
C THR A 34 4.97 19.27 -8.49
N GLY A 35 5.78 19.11 -9.55
CA GLY A 35 6.52 20.19 -10.19
C GLY A 35 5.66 21.00 -11.17
N SER A 36 6.33 21.91 -11.88
CA SER A 36 5.72 22.72 -12.95
C SER A 36 5.88 22.10 -14.34
N ALA A 37 6.50 20.92 -14.44
CA ALA A 37 6.80 20.27 -15.71
C ALA A 37 5.57 19.64 -16.37
N GLY A 38 4.52 19.35 -15.59
CA GLY A 38 3.26 18.78 -16.10
C GLY A 38 3.45 17.34 -16.57
N CYS A 39 4.30 16.59 -15.88
CA CYS A 39 4.57 15.21 -16.24
C CYS A 39 3.35 14.33 -15.93
N PRO A 40 3.07 13.32 -16.77
CA PRO A 40 1.94 12.43 -16.53
C PRO A 40 2.18 11.58 -15.28
N ASP A 41 1.10 11.29 -14.58
CA ASP A 41 1.11 10.34 -13.49
C ASP A 41 1.54 8.95 -13.97
N TYR A 42 2.09 8.17 -13.05
CA TYR A 42 2.37 6.75 -13.27
C TYR A 42 2.08 5.93 -12.03
N TYR A 43 2.04 4.62 -12.20
CA TYR A 43 1.74 3.67 -11.15
C TYR A 43 2.89 2.70 -10.95
N THR A 44 3.06 2.20 -9.72
CA THR A 44 4.04 1.15 -9.45
C THR A 44 3.45 0.02 -8.63
N VAL A 45 3.89 -1.20 -8.96
CA VAL A 45 3.72 -2.41 -8.15
C VAL A 45 5.09 -3.03 -7.96
N GLY A 46 5.55 -3.08 -6.71
CA GLY A 46 6.97 -3.38 -6.42
C GLY A 46 7.89 -2.36 -7.10
N SER A 47 8.86 -2.84 -7.89
CA SER A 47 9.79 -1.99 -8.65
C SER A 47 9.34 -1.67 -10.08
N ALA A 48 8.22 -2.23 -10.54
CA ALA A 48 7.75 -2.06 -11.91
C ALA A 48 6.87 -0.81 -12.05
N ARG A 49 6.98 -0.13 -13.18
CA ARG A 49 6.26 1.12 -13.49
C ARG A 49 5.29 0.92 -14.65
N TYR A 50 4.11 1.53 -14.51
CA TYR A 50 2.98 1.43 -15.45
C TYR A 50 2.39 2.81 -15.71
N ALA A 51 1.85 3.02 -16.91
CA ALA A 51 1.23 4.30 -17.26
C ALA A 51 -0.17 4.46 -16.65
N THR A 52 -0.88 3.36 -16.43
CA THR A 52 -2.25 3.34 -15.90
C THR A 52 -2.38 2.37 -14.75
N LEU A 53 -3.38 2.61 -13.89
CA LEU A 53 -3.75 1.69 -12.82
C LEU A 53 -4.19 0.33 -13.37
N ALA A 54 -4.99 0.32 -14.44
CA ALA A 54 -5.47 -0.91 -15.06
C ALA A 54 -4.32 -1.80 -15.57
N ASP A 55 -3.28 -1.20 -16.17
CA ASP A 55 -2.07 -1.94 -16.59
C ASP A 55 -1.31 -2.47 -15.38
N ALA A 56 -1.16 -1.65 -14.33
CA ALA A 56 -0.49 -2.05 -13.11
C ALA A 56 -1.16 -3.27 -12.46
N LEU A 57 -2.49 -3.29 -12.39
CA LEU A 57 -3.24 -4.38 -11.79
C LEU A 57 -3.20 -5.64 -12.67
N SER A 58 -3.55 -5.50 -13.94
CA SER A 58 -3.62 -6.64 -14.88
C SER A 58 -2.27 -7.34 -15.07
N MET A 59 -1.18 -6.59 -15.24
CA MET A 59 0.16 -7.15 -15.47
C MET A 59 0.73 -7.87 -14.25
N ASN A 60 0.25 -7.55 -13.04
CA ASN A 60 0.67 -8.21 -11.79
C ASN A 60 -0.36 -9.23 -11.29
N GLY A 61 -1.45 -9.45 -12.05
CA GLY A 61 -2.53 -10.33 -11.66
C GLY A 61 -3.20 -9.89 -10.36
N CYS A 62 -3.32 -8.59 -10.15
CA CYS A 62 -4.01 -8.00 -9.01
C CYS A 62 -5.51 -7.90 -9.26
N ASP A 63 -6.28 -8.08 -8.20
CA ASP A 63 -7.72 -7.90 -8.21
C ASP A 63 -8.07 -6.41 -8.34
N PRO A 64 -8.72 -5.99 -9.44
CA PRO A 64 -9.05 -4.59 -9.67
C PRO A 64 -10.16 -4.06 -8.77
N ASP A 65 -10.98 -4.95 -8.21
CA ASP A 65 -12.08 -4.59 -7.32
C ASP A 65 -11.60 -4.54 -5.86
N CYS A 66 -10.36 -4.97 -5.61
CA CYS A 66 -9.79 -5.08 -4.27
C CYS A 66 -8.65 -4.09 -4.05
N LEU A 67 -8.98 -2.80 -3.88
CA LEU A 67 -8.00 -1.74 -3.61
C LEU A 67 -8.21 -1.14 -2.22
N ARG A 68 -7.43 -1.62 -1.26
CA ARG A 68 -7.54 -1.17 0.13
C ARG A 68 -6.72 0.10 0.33
N ALA A 69 -7.38 1.19 0.73
CA ALA A 69 -6.73 2.44 1.09
C ALA A 69 -6.47 2.49 2.61
N ALA A 70 -5.44 3.23 3.02
CA ALA A 70 -5.17 3.46 4.45
C ALA A 70 -6.35 4.19 5.11
N ALA A 71 -6.89 3.63 6.19
CA ALA A 71 -8.10 4.12 6.86
C ALA A 71 -7.80 4.72 8.24
N MET A 72 -7.12 3.97 9.10
CA MET A 72 -6.80 4.38 10.47
C MET A 72 -5.41 3.90 10.86
N SER A 73 -4.63 4.79 11.48
CA SER A 73 -3.35 4.45 12.13
C SER A 73 -3.53 4.35 13.63
N VAL A 74 -3.01 3.28 14.22
CA VAL A 74 -3.06 2.99 15.66
C VAL A 74 -1.65 2.91 16.19
N THR A 75 -1.39 3.62 17.30
CA THR A 75 -0.18 3.44 18.11
C THR A 75 -0.58 2.84 19.46
N LEU A 76 0.17 1.85 19.92
CA LEU A 76 -0.11 1.12 21.15
C LEU A 76 1.18 0.66 21.86
N LEU A 77 1.06 0.26 23.12
CA LEU A 77 2.13 -0.44 23.86
C LEU A 77 1.84 -1.94 23.84
N ARG A 78 2.77 -2.74 23.30
CA ARG A 78 2.68 -4.20 23.22
C ARG A 78 3.93 -4.82 23.81
N CYS A 79 3.77 -5.74 24.76
CA CYS A 79 4.89 -6.40 25.45
C CYS A 79 5.92 -5.39 26.03
N GLY A 80 5.46 -4.22 26.51
CA GLY A 80 6.33 -3.15 27.01
C GLY A 80 7.02 -2.29 25.95
N VAL A 81 6.77 -2.52 24.66
CA VAL A 81 7.36 -1.77 23.53
C VAL A 81 6.29 -0.95 22.81
N ARG A 82 6.61 0.29 22.44
CA ARG A 82 5.72 1.12 21.60
C ARG A 82 5.75 0.59 20.16
N THR A 83 4.58 0.24 19.65
CA THR A 83 4.37 -0.26 18.29
C THR A 83 3.03 0.27 17.75
N GLY A 84 2.57 -0.23 16.63
CA GLY A 84 1.32 0.20 16.02
C GLY A 84 0.95 -0.62 14.79
N TYR A 85 -0.13 -0.23 14.15
CA TYR A 85 -0.53 -0.75 12.85
C TYR A 85 -1.36 0.28 12.09
N ILE A 86 -1.46 0.12 10.77
CA ILE A 86 -2.36 0.85 9.90
C ILE A 86 -3.40 -0.13 9.37
N THR A 87 -4.67 0.23 9.47
CA THR A 87 -5.76 -0.50 8.83
C THR A 87 -5.88 -0.05 7.38
N TYR A 88 -6.00 -1.00 6.46
CA TYR A 88 -6.28 -0.78 5.06
C TYR A 88 -7.63 -1.41 4.74
N ARG A 89 -8.54 -0.59 4.19
CA ARG A 89 -9.91 -1.00 3.86
C ARG A 89 -10.21 -0.61 2.43
N ASP A 90 -10.89 -1.49 1.73
CA ASP A 90 -11.56 -1.09 0.50
C ASP A 90 -12.74 -0.16 0.87
N PRO A 91 -12.84 1.05 0.30
CA PRO A 91 -13.95 1.97 0.55
C PRO A 91 -15.33 1.36 0.24
N GLU A 92 -15.40 0.44 -0.72
CA GLU A 92 -16.63 -0.24 -1.12
C GLU A 92 -16.96 -1.44 -0.21
N MET A 93 -16.01 -1.85 0.64
CA MET A 93 -16.09 -2.97 1.57
C MET A 93 -16.28 -4.34 0.89
N ASP A 94 -15.82 -4.47 -0.36
CA ASP A 94 -15.86 -5.70 -1.13
C ASP A 94 -14.72 -6.66 -0.73
N CYS A 95 -13.70 -6.13 -0.06
CA CYS A 95 -12.57 -6.91 0.45
C CYS A 95 -12.39 -6.83 1.98
N ASP A 96 -11.94 -7.94 2.55
CA ASP A 96 -11.54 -8.03 3.95
C ASP A 96 -10.46 -6.98 4.29
N GLU A 97 -10.54 -6.41 5.50
CA GLU A 97 -9.53 -5.46 5.99
C GLU A 97 -8.15 -6.12 6.12
N LEU A 98 -7.10 -5.34 5.87
CA LEU A 98 -5.72 -5.71 6.20
C LEU A 98 -5.12 -4.78 7.25
N LEU A 99 -4.24 -5.32 8.07
CA LEU A 99 -3.43 -4.60 9.03
C LEU A 99 -1.98 -4.61 8.60
N GLU A 100 -1.43 -3.44 8.32
CA GLU A 100 0.01 -3.23 8.18
C GLU A 100 0.61 -2.98 9.55
N THR A 101 1.45 -3.90 10.00
CA THR A 101 2.25 -3.80 11.23
C THR A 101 3.73 -3.71 10.85
N PRO A 102 4.64 -3.37 11.78
CA PRO A 102 6.08 -3.43 11.52
C PRO A 102 6.58 -4.82 11.09
N ASP A 103 5.81 -5.87 11.41
CA ASP A 103 6.17 -7.27 11.17
C ASP A 103 5.52 -7.82 9.88
N GLY A 104 4.70 -7.05 9.17
CA GLY A 104 4.07 -7.46 7.92
C GLY A 104 2.57 -7.14 7.84
N LEU A 105 1.89 -7.82 6.92
CA LEU A 105 0.44 -7.70 6.70
C LEU A 105 -0.30 -8.86 7.36
N TYR A 106 -1.40 -8.54 8.04
CA TYR A 106 -2.24 -9.52 8.75
C TYR A 106 -3.71 -9.22 8.49
N GLY A 107 -4.57 -10.23 8.46
CA GLY A 107 -6.02 -10.04 8.31
C GLY A 107 -6.70 -9.57 9.60
N SER A 108 -6.03 -9.68 10.75
CA SER A 108 -6.60 -9.22 12.03
C SER A 108 -5.56 -9.01 13.13
N VAL A 109 -5.95 -8.27 14.18
CA VAL A 109 -5.13 -8.08 15.38
C VAL A 109 -4.91 -9.41 16.11
N ALA A 110 -5.89 -10.32 16.06
CA ALA A 110 -5.78 -11.64 16.65
C ALA A 110 -4.70 -12.47 15.94
N GLU A 111 -4.69 -12.47 14.61
CA GLU A 111 -3.67 -13.14 13.80
C GLU A 111 -2.28 -12.59 14.09
N TRP A 112 -2.12 -11.25 14.11
CA TRP A 112 -0.84 -10.63 14.47
C TRP A 112 -0.38 -11.05 15.87
N ASN A 113 -1.30 -11.09 16.84
CA ASN A 113 -0.99 -11.51 18.20
C ASN A 113 -0.56 -12.98 18.30
N THR A 114 -1.20 -13.87 17.55
CA THR A 114 -0.83 -15.29 17.47
C THR A 114 0.54 -15.48 16.84
N ALA A 115 0.87 -14.71 15.79
CA ALA A 115 2.16 -14.78 15.13
C ALA A 115 3.31 -14.21 15.98
N HIS A 116 3.01 -13.26 16.87
CA HIS A 116 4.03 -12.52 17.64
C HIS A 116 3.74 -12.55 19.15
N PRO A 117 3.65 -13.71 19.82
CA PRO A 117 3.29 -13.77 21.24
C PRO A 117 4.25 -12.93 22.10
N CYS A 118 3.72 -12.27 23.14
CA CYS A 118 4.58 -11.61 24.11
C CYS A 118 5.42 -12.65 24.86
N PRO A 119 6.73 -12.40 25.06
CA PRO A 119 7.57 -13.23 25.91
C PRO A 119 7.14 -13.19 27.38
#